data_AF-A0A1G5BVP2-F1
#
_entry.id   AF-A0A1G5BVP2-F1
#
_cell.length_a   1.000
_cell.length_b   1.000
_cell.length_c   1.000
_cell.angle_alpha   90.00
_cell.angle_beta   90.00
_cell.angle_gamma   90.00
#
_symmetry.space_group_name_H-M   'P 1'
#
loop_
_entity.id
_entity.type
_entity.pdbx_description
1 polymer ?
#
loop_
_entity_poly.entity_id
_entity_poly.type
_entity_poly.pdbx_seq_one_letter_code
_entity_poly.pdbx_strand_id
1 'polypeptide(L)'
;MSEKLSAQDGVVAISFTGVDDLATEMETLATTAQGLKDNLDELKGVLQNNWDDDAARGLLMKYDDFMSNINIITADIYAVRDWSRDTSSLFRATVNENA
;
A
#
# COMPACT_ATOMS: atom_id res chain seq x y z
N MET A 1 11.23 -16.92 -49.13
CA MET A 1 10.22 -15.91 -48.79
C MET A 1 10.49 -15.52 -47.35
N SER A 2 10.80 -14.25 -47.12
CA SER A 2 11.16 -13.72 -45.80
C SER A 2 9.88 -13.27 -45.13
N GLU A 3 9.41 -14.04 -44.16
CA GLU A 3 8.39 -13.56 -43.24
C GLU A 3 9.04 -12.51 -42.36
N LYS A 4 8.78 -11.25 -42.71
CA LYS A 4 8.93 -10.14 -41.79
C LYS A 4 8.00 -10.42 -40.62
N LEU A 5 8.57 -10.87 -39.50
CA LEU A 5 7.98 -10.66 -38.18
C LEU A 5 7.81 -9.14 -38.03
N SER A 6 6.60 -8.67 -38.32
CA SER A 6 6.25 -7.27 -38.14
C SER A 6 6.35 -6.96 -36.65
N ALA A 7 7.18 -5.98 -36.30
CA ALA A 7 7.42 -5.49 -34.95
C ALA A 7 6.19 -4.81 -34.30
N GLN A 8 4.99 -5.38 -34.46
CA GLN A 8 3.71 -4.87 -33.97
C GLN A 8 3.05 -5.76 -32.91
N ASP A 9 3.67 -6.87 -32.50
CA ASP A 9 3.19 -7.68 -31.38
C ASP A 9 3.96 -7.36 -30.09
N GLY A 10 3.37 -6.50 -29.24
CA GLY A 10 3.41 -6.73 -27.80
C GLY A 10 4.32 -5.87 -26.90
N VAL A 11 4.56 -4.58 -27.19
CA VAL A 11 5.13 -3.69 -26.15
C VAL A 11 3.99 -3.20 -25.25
N VAL A 12 3.86 -3.76 -24.05
CA VAL A 12 3.01 -3.18 -23.00
C VAL A 12 3.60 -1.81 -22.66
N ALA A 13 2.93 -0.74 -23.09
CA ALA A 13 3.31 0.62 -22.74
C ALA A 13 2.94 0.88 -21.27
N ILE A 14 3.79 0.41 -20.35
CA ILE A 14 3.68 0.80 -18.94
C ILE A 14 4.12 2.26 -18.83
N SER A 15 3.23 3.11 -18.31
CA SER A 15 3.57 4.50 -18.01
C SER A 15 4.48 4.53 -16.78
N PHE A 16 5.78 4.76 -16.99
CA PHE A 16 6.77 4.81 -15.90
C PHE A 16 6.45 5.87 -14.86
N THR A 17 6.05 7.05 -15.33
CA THR A 17 5.55 8.11 -14.45
C THR A 17 4.37 7.61 -13.62
N GLY A 18 3.44 6.86 -14.23
CA GLY A 18 2.29 6.31 -13.51
C GLY A 18 2.66 5.27 -12.44
N VAL A 19 3.71 4.46 -12.65
CA VAL A 19 4.17 3.47 -11.64
C VAL A 19 4.92 4.16 -10.50
N ASP A 20 5.76 5.15 -10.80
CA ASP A 20 6.45 5.96 -9.78
C ASP A 20 5.45 6.81 -8.96
N ASP A 21 4.43 7.37 -9.63
CA ASP A 21 3.32 8.09 -8.99
C ASP A 21 2.51 7.16 -8.08
N LEU A 22 2.22 5.94 -8.53
CA LEU A 22 1.53 4.93 -7.70
C LEU A 22 2.33 4.60 -6.43
N ALA A 23 3.64 4.40 -6.53
CA ALA A 23 4.49 4.16 -5.37
C ALA A 23 4.46 5.34 -4.38
N THR A 24 4.45 6.56 -4.90
CA THR A 24 4.38 7.80 -4.10
C THR A 24 3.03 7.95 -3.39
N GLU A 25 1.94 7.66 -4.10
CA GLU A 25 0.60 7.67 -3.52
C GLU A 25 0.46 6.63 -2.41
N MET A 26 0.97 5.41 -2.62
CA MET A 26 0.96 4.37 -1.58
C MET A 26 1.76 4.77 -0.34
N GLU A 27 2.90 5.46 -0.49
CA GLU A 27 3.65 5.99 0.67
C GLU A 27 2.84 7.03 1.46
N THR A 28 2.09 7.88 0.76
CA THR A 28 1.20 8.88 1.37
C THR A 28 0.05 8.22 2.14
N LEU A 29 -0.57 7.20 1.54
CA LEU A 29 -1.63 6.42 2.19
C LEU A 29 -1.11 5.65 3.40
N ALA A 30 0.09 5.05 3.32
CA ALA A 30 0.71 4.36 4.44
C ALA A 30 0.98 5.31 5.62
N THR A 31 1.47 6.52 5.34
CA THR A 31 1.68 7.57 6.36
C THR A 31 0.36 7.97 7.02
N THR A 32 -0.70 8.11 6.22
CA THR A 32 -2.05 8.44 6.71
C THR A 32 -2.61 7.32 7.60
N ALA A 33 -2.45 6.06 7.18
CA ALA A 33 -2.88 4.90 7.96
C ALA A 33 -2.12 4.78 9.29
N GLN A 34 -0.81 5.06 9.29
CA GLN A 34 -0.01 5.09 10.52
C GLN A 34 -0.49 6.20 11.47
N GLY A 35 -0.73 7.41 10.97
CA GLY A 35 -1.27 8.50 11.80
C GLY A 35 -2.65 8.18 12.39
N LEU A 36 -3.50 7.47 11.64
CA LEU A 36 -4.77 6.98 12.17
C LEU A 36 -4.56 5.98 13.32
N LYS A 37 -3.63 5.03 13.18
CA LYS A 37 -3.29 4.06 14.25
C LYS A 37 -2.81 4.77 15.51
N ASP A 38 -1.89 5.72 15.36
CA ASP A 38 -1.32 6.45 16.49
C ASP A 38 -2.40 7.21 17.28
N ASN A 39 -3.31 7.89 16.56
CA ASN A 39 -4.45 8.59 17.17
C ASN A 39 -5.41 7.63 17.88
N LEU A 40 -5.64 6.44 17.32
CA LEU A 40 -6.50 5.42 17.92
C LEU A 40 -5.87 4.83 19.18
N ASP A 41 -4.57 4.56 19.18
CA ASP A 41 -3.81 4.09 20.35
C ASP A 41 -3.87 5.11 21.50
N GLU A 42 -3.74 6.41 21.20
CA GLU A 42 -3.90 7.47 22.21
C GLU A 42 -5.32 7.46 22.80
N LEU A 43 -6.35 7.38 21.95
CA LEU A 43 -7.75 7.31 22.38
C LEU A 43 -8.04 6.04 23.19
N LYS A 44 -7.41 4.90 22.88
CA LYS A 44 -7.53 3.66 23.66
C LYS A 44 -7.13 3.91 25.11
N GLY A 45 -6.01 4.59 25.35
CA GLY A 45 -5.54 4.93 26.70
C GLY A 45 -6.53 5.80 27.48
N VAL A 46 -7.22 6.72 26.80
CA VAL A 46 -8.27 7.55 27.41
C VAL A 46 -9.51 6.71 27.76
N LEU A 47 -9.90 5.81 26.86
CA LEU A 47 -11.09 4.95 27.03
C LEU A 47 -10.90 3.85 28.09
N GLN A 48 -9.65 3.43 28.34
CA GLN A 48 -9.29 2.35 29.27
C GLN A 48 -9.65 2.58 30.74
N ASN A 49 -9.85 3.83 31.17
CA ASN A 49 -10.12 4.14 32.58
C ASN A 49 -11.48 3.62 33.10
N ASN A 50 -12.35 3.05 32.27
CA ASN A 50 -13.70 2.59 32.64
C ASN A 50 -14.10 1.21 32.05
N TRP A 51 -13.16 0.28 31.85
CA TRP A 51 -13.40 -0.97 31.09
C TRP A 51 -14.08 -2.14 31.80
N ASP A 52 -14.42 -2.01 33.09
CA ASP A 52 -15.14 -3.05 33.82
C ASP A 52 -16.65 -3.12 33.48
N ASP A 53 -17.15 -2.18 32.67
CA ASP A 53 -18.51 -2.19 32.13
C ASP A 53 -18.58 -3.08 30.86
N ASP A 54 -19.63 -3.90 30.74
CA ASP A 54 -19.88 -4.71 29.54
C ASP A 54 -19.99 -3.86 28.26
N ALA A 55 -20.46 -2.61 28.36
CA ALA A 55 -20.46 -1.66 27.24
C ALA A 55 -19.03 -1.30 26.79
N ALA A 56 -18.10 -1.17 27.73
CA ALA A 56 -16.72 -0.85 27.44
C ALA A 56 -15.97 -2.04 26.82
N ARG A 57 -16.30 -3.27 27.21
CA ARG A 57 -15.81 -4.49 26.54
C ARG A 57 -16.26 -4.57 25.09
N GLY A 58 -17.51 -4.25 24.80
CA GLY A 58 -18.03 -4.20 23.43
C GLY A 58 -17.29 -3.16 22.56
N LEU A 59 -17.00 -1.99 23.12
CA LEU A 59 -16.22 -0.95 22.44
C LEU A 59 -14.78 -1.42 22.18
N LEU A 60 -14.13 -2.08 23.15
CA LEU A 60 -12.79 -2.64 22.99
C LEU A 60 -12.72 -3.65 21.84
N MET A 61 -13.68 -4.58 21.75
CA MET A 61 -13.72 -5.55 20.66
C MET A 61 -13.80 -4.84 19.30
N LYS A 62 -14.61 -3.79 19.18
CA LYS A 62 -14.72 -3.02 17.94
C LYS A 62 -13.47 -2.21 17.61
N TYR A 63 -12.81 -1.69 18.63
CA TYR A 63 -11.51 -1.06 18.48
C TYR A 63 -10.47 -2.06 17.95
N ASP A 64 -10.37 -3.26 18.55
CA ASP A 64 -9.40 -4.27 18.15
C ASP A 64 -9.69 -4.80 16.73
N ASP A 65 -10.96 -5.01 16.38
CA ASP A 65 -11.42 -5.35 15.01
C ASP A 65 -10.94 -4.28 14.00
N PHE A 66 -11.14 -3.00 14.33
CA PHE A 66 -10.77 -1.90 13.45
C PHE A 66 -9.25 -1.76 13.30
N MET A 67 -8.49 -1.89 14.38
CA MET A 67 -7.02 -1.88 14.35
C MET A 67 -6.46 -3.04 13.51
N SER A 68 -7.07 -4.23 13.62
CA SER A 68 -6.72 -5.37 12.77
C SER A 68 -6.93 -5.06 11.28
N ASN A 69 -8.07 -4.45 10.92
CA ASN A 69 -8.34 -4.05 9.55
C ASN A 69 -7.35 -3.00 9.03
N ILE A 70 -6.99 -1.99 9.84
CA ILE A 70 -5.99 -1.00 9.43
C ILE A 70 -4.64 -1.66 9.20
N ASN A 71 -4.24 -2.63 10.03
CA ASN A 71 -2.98 -3.35 9.84
C ASN A 71 -2.95 -4.13 8.51
N ILE A 72 -4.05 -4.78 8.14
CA ILE A 72 -4.19 -5.48 6.85
C ILE A 72 -4.08 -4.48 5.69
N ILE A 73 -4.86 -3.41 5.73
CA ILE A 73 -4.86 -2.37 4.69
C ILE A 73 -3.47 -1.75 4.53
N THR A 74 -2.79 -1.48 5.66
CA THR A 74 -1.43 -0.92 5.65
C THR A 74 -0.43 -1.89 5.02
N ALA A 75 -0.55 -3.19 5.30
CA ALA A 75 0.29 -4.21 4.68
C ALA A 75 0.06 -4.29 3.17
N ASP A 76 -1.20 -4.23 2.72
CA ASP A 76 -1.54 -4.23 1.30
C ASP A 76 -1.02 -2.97 0.58
N ILE A 77 -1.11 -1.79 1.21
CA ILE A 77 -0.54 -0.54 0.70
C ILE A 77 0.98 -0.68 0.48
N TYR A 78 1.70 -1.24 1.46
CA TYR A 78 3.14 -1.46 1.32
C TYR A 78 3.47 -2.49 0.23
N ALA A 79 2.68 -3.55 0.10
CA ALA A 79 2.87 -4.53 -0.97
C ALA A 79 2.74 -3.90 -2.37
N VAL A 80 1.73 -3.04 -2.59
CA VAL A 80 1.54 -2.33 -3.87
C VAL A 80 2.67 -1.34 -4.11
N ARG A 81 3.10 -0.61 -3.08
CA ARG A 81 4.24 0.32 -3.17
C ARG A 81 5.51 -0.41 -3.62
N ASP A 82 5.82 -1.52 -2.96
CA ASP A 82 7.06 -2.26 -3.19
C ASP A 82 7.03 -2.91 -4.58
N TRP A 83 5.91 -3.50 -4.98
CA TRP A 83 5.70 -3.99 -6.35
C TRP A 83 5.88 -2.88 -7.40
N SER A 84 5.38 -1.68 -7.13
CA SER A 84 5.55 -0.53 -8.04
C SER A 84 7.01 -0.12 -8.16
N ARG A 85 7.74 -0.03 -7.03
CA ARG A 85 9.18 0.29 -7.01
C ARG A 85 10.01 -0.78 -7.74
N ASP A 86 9.73 -2.05 -7.50
CA ASP A 86 10.42 -3.18 -8.14
C ASP A 86 10.18 -3.15 -9.66
N THR A 87 8.93 -2.90 -10.07
CA THR A 87 8.56 -2.77 -11.48
C THR A 87 9.34 -1.62 -12.14
N SER A 88 9.34 -0.43 -11.54
CA SER A 88 10.12 0.71 -12.03
C SER A 88 11.62 0.42 -12.11
N SER A 89 12.18 -0.30 -11.13
CA SER A 89 13.59 -0.69 -11.11
C SER A 89 13.96 -1.63 -12.27
N LEU A 90 13.17 -2.69 -12.48
CA LEU A 90 13.37 -3.65 -13.57
C LEU A 90 13.33 -2.99 -14.95
N PHE A 91 12.40 -2.05 -15.13
CA PHE A 91 12.32 -1.31 -16.39
C PHE A 91 13.52 -0.40 -16.62
N ARG A 92 13.96 0.35 -15.60
CA ARG A 92 15.15 1.21 -15.71
C ARG A 92 16.39 0.40 -16.04
N ALA A 93 16.55 -0.79 -15.44
CA ALA A 93 17.62 -1.72 -15.79
C ALA A 93 17.54 -2.16 -17.26
N THR A 94 16.35 -2.57 -17.71
CA THR A 94 16.12 -3.01 -19.10
C THR A 94 16.38 -1.90 -20.12
N VAL A 95 15.97 -0.66 -19.84
CA VAL A 95 16.21 0.48 -20.75
C VAL A 95 17.71 0.81 -20.81
N ASN A 96 18.42 0.81 -19.68
CA ASN A 96 19.85 1.10 -19.63
C ASN A 96 20.70 0.01 -20.29
N GLU A 97 20.27 -1.26 -20.25
CA GLU A 97 20.96 -2.36 -20.95
C GLU A 97 20.76 -2.33 -22.48
N ASN A 98 19.71 -1.65 -22.96
CA ASN A 98 19.39 -1.51 -24.39
C ASN A 98 19.79 -0.14 -25.00
N ALA A 99 20.43 0.74 -24.22
CA ALA A 99 20.90 2.07 -24.63
C ALA A 99 22.41 2.08 -24.93
#